data_AF-A0AAJ6T227-F1
#
_entry.id   AF-A0AAJ6T227-F1
#
_cell.length_a   1.000
_cell.length_b   1.000
_cell.length_c   1.000
_cell.angle_alpha   90.00
_cell.angle_beta   90.00
_cell.angle_gamma   90.00
#
_symmetry.space_group_name_H-M   'P 1'
#
loop_
_entity.id
_entity.type
_entity.pdbx_description
1 polymer ?
#
loop_
_entity_poly.entity_id
_entity_poly.type
_entity_poly.pdbx_seq_one_letter_code
_entity_poly.pdbx_strand_id
1 'polypeptide(L)'
;MMNMNAHNINILRYLLRKWALKQLLISVIVFYTSSCLLEHYVVNQYFPQFISDQVQDSLNEVFHSPTVFRMNYAEMEREFMVFVYQDRNITKYSDLPSKHNSKYESEEYFFSNLKMSPFLTDDAEEAHLFFIPIFSQKMTKKVRISYLEPYEMVHFALFVV
;
A
#
# COMPACT_ATOMS: atom_id res chain seq x y z
N MET A 1 52.42 23.14 58.72
CA MET A 1 52.39 23.87 57.43
C MET A 1 53.05 23.00 56.38
N MET A 2 52.28 22.34 55.51
CA MET A 2 52.87 21.59 54.38
C MET A 2 53.42 22.59 53.35
N ASN A 3 54.73 22.55 53.13
CA ASN A 3 55.42 23.38 52.13
C ASN A 3 55.13 22.82 50.73
N MET A 4 54.32 23.53 49.94
CA MET A 4 54.02 23.18 48.56
C MET A 4 55.19 23.57 47.65
N ASN A 5 55.95 22.58 47.17
CA ASN A 5 56.96 22.73 46.13
C ASN A 5 56.28 23.04 44.77
N ALA A 6 56.93 23.81 43.91
CA ALA A 6 56.53 24.15 42.54
C ALA A 6 56.04 22.94 41.72
N HIS A 7 56.58 21.74 41.98
CA HIS A 7 56.12 20.50 41.34
C HIS A 7 54.64 20.18 41.62
N ASN A 8 54.18 20.34 42.87
CA ASN A 8 52.80 20.05 43.26
C ASN A 8 51.80 21.04 42.66
N ILE A 9 52.22 22.30 42.49
CA ILE A 9 51.42 23.36 41.86
C ILE A 9 51.22 23.06 40.36
N ASN A 10 52.25 22.54 39.68
CA ASN A 10 52.16 22.16 38.27
C ASN A 10 51.25 20.95 38.05
N ILE A 11 51.28 19.95 38.93
CA ILE A 11 50.36 18.81 38.91
C ILE A 11 48.92 19.28 39.13
N LEU A 12 48.68 20.14 40.12
CA LEU A 12 47.35 20.68 40.40
C LEU A 12 46.80 21.46 39.19
N ARG A 13 47.63 22.32 38.58
CA ARG A 13 47.27 23.05 37.35
C ARG A 13 46.96 22.12 36.18
N TYR A 14 47.73 21.05 36.01
CA TYR A 14 47.48 20.04 34.99
C TYR A 14 46.15 19.33 35.22
N LEU A 15 45.86 18.93 36.46
CA LEU A 15 44.60 18.27 36.82
C LEU A 15 43.39 19.20 36.63
N LEU A 16 43.50 20.47 37.02
CA LEU A 16 42.45 21.48 36.79
C LEU A 16 42.21 21.70 35.29
N ARG A 17 43.27 21.85 34.48
CA ARG A 17 43.12 22.01 33.01
C ARG A 17 42.51 20.77 32.37
N LYS A 18 42.93 19.57 32.77
CA LYS A 18 42.38 18.31 32.26
C LYS A 18 40.91 18.13 32.65
N TRP A 19 40.55 18.53 33.87
CA TRP A 19 39.16 18.53 34.33
C TRP A 19 38.31 19.54 33.54
N ALA A 20 38.80 20.78 33.36
CA ALA A 20 38.12 21.80 32.58
C ALA A 20 37.93 21.39 31.10
N LEU A 21 38.96 20.81 30.47
CA LEU A 21 38.88 20.29 29.10
C LEU A 21 37.83 19.18 28.95
N LYS A 22 37.74 18.28 29.93
CA LYS A 22 36.68 17.25 29.94
C LYS A 22 35.29 17.85 30.06
N GLN A 23 35.10 18.86 30.91
CA GLN A 23 33.80 19.53 31.06
C GLN A 23 33.38 20.26 29.78
N LEU A 24 34.32 20.95 29.11
CA LEU A 24 34.05 21.59 27.83
C LEU A 24 33.68 20.58 26.73
N LEU A 25 34.36 19.43 26.70
CA LEU A 25 34.06 18.39 25.72
C LEU A 25 32.67 17.77 25.97
N ILE A 26 32.30 17.53 27.22
CA ILE A 26 30.96 17.06 27.59
C ILE A 26 29.89 18.10 27.21
N SER A 27 30.11 19.39 27.49
CA SER A 27 29.11 20.42 27.15
C SER A 27 28.88 20.54 25.65
N VAL A 28 29.95 20.39 24.86
CA VAL A 28 29.86 20.39 23.39
C VAL A 28 29.04 19.19 22.91
N ILE A 29 29.30 17.99 23.44
CA ILE A 29 28.52 16.80 23.10
C ILE A 29 27.05 16.99 23.47
N VAL A 30 26.75 17.46 24.69
CA VAL A 30 25.37 17.69 25.15
C VAL A 30 24.65 18.72 24.27
N PHE A 31 25.35 19.76 23.83
CA PHE A 31 24.77 20.77 22.93
C PHE A 31 24.40 20.15 21.57
N TYR A 32 25.31 19.38 20.97
CA TYR A 32 25.03 18.72 19.69
C TYR A 32 23.93 17.66 19.80
N THR A 33 23.90 16.86 20.87
CA THR A 33 22.83 15.88 21.07
C THR A 33 21.50 16.58 21.31
N SER A 34 21.48 17.69 22.04
CA SER A 34 20.27 18.50 22.24
C SER A 34 19.79 19.14 20.94
N SER A 35 20.68 19.63 20.09
CA SER A 35 20.35 20.18 18.75
C SER A 35 19.75 19.11 17.84
N CYS A 36 20.40 17.93 17.75
CA CYS A 36 19.86 16.80 16.97
C CYS A 36 18.50 16.33 17.49
N LEU A 37 18.32 16.26 18.82
CA LEU A 37 17.05 15.87 19.41
C LEU A 37 15.95 16.90 19.13
N LEU A 38 16.28 18.19 19.14
CA LEU A 38 15.34 19.26 18.81
C LEU A 38 14.92 19.19 17.34
N GLU A 39 15.86 19.01 16.42
CA GLU A 39 15.56 18.84 14.98
C GLU A 39 14.69 17.61 14.72
N HIS A 40 15.03 16.47 15.30
CA HIS A 40 14.23 15.24 15.16
C HIS A 40 12.83 15.39 15.78
N TYR A 41 12.72 16.07 16.92
CA TYR A 41 11.43 16.36 17.55
C TYR A 41 10.56 17.25 16.66
N VAL A 42 11.14 18.33 16.11
CA VAL A 42 10.47 19.23 15.16
C VAL A 42 10.04 18.46 13.92
N VAL A 43 10.93 17.74 13.25
CA VAL A 43 10.61 16.96 12.05
C VAL A 43 9.48 15.96 12.34
N ASN A 44 9.54 15.21 13.43
CA ASN A 44 8.50 14.24 13.75
C ASN A 44 7.15 14.88 14.07
N GLN A 45 7.13 16.12 14.57
CA GLN A 45 5.89 16.84 14.83
C GLN A 45 5.24 17.37 13.53
N TYR A 46 6.04 17.84 12.56
CA TYR A 46 5.53 18.49 11.34
C TYR A 46 5.43 17.55 10.12
N PHE A 47 6.26 16.52 10.04
CA PHE A 47 6.31 15.61 8.90
C PHE A 47 5.00 14.84 8.66
N PRO A 48 4.29 14.32 9.69
CA PRO A 48 3.00 13.67 9.47
C PRO A 48 1.96 14.61 8.86
N GLN A 49 1.96 15.87 9.29
CA GLN A 49 1.04 16.88 8.77
C GLN A 49 1.38 17.27 7.33
N PHE A 50 2.66 17.44 7.01
CA PHE A 50 3.12 17.68 5.65
C PHE A 50 2.70 16.56 4.68
N ILE A 51 2.85 15.28 5.08
CA ILE A 51 2.38 14.16 4.25
C ILE A 51 0.86 14.20 4.10
N SER A 52 0.12 14.48 5.18
CA SER A 52 -1.34 14.58 5.11
C SER A 52 -1.79 15.67 4.14
N ASP A 53 -1.14 16.84 4.16
CA ASP A 53 -1.47 17.96 3.28
C ASP A 53 -1.16 17.63 1.81
N GLN A 54 0.01 17.02 1.53
CA GLN A 54 0.37 16.58 0.17
C GLN A 54 -0.58 15.51 -0.37
N VAL A 55 -0.96 14.55 0.47
CA VAL A 55 -1.94 13.53 0.10
C VAL A 55 -3.29 14.19 -0.18
N GLN A 56 -3.73 15.11 0.68
CA GLN A 56 -5.00 15.81 0.52
C GLN A 56 -5.02 16.65 -0.77
N ASP A 57 -3.92 17.34 -1.09
CA ASP A 57 -3.79 18.08 -2.35
C ASP A 57 -3.86 17.15 -3.56
N SER A 58 -3.16 16.02 -3.53
CA SER A 58 -3.24 15.03 -4.61
C SER A 58 -4.65 14.43 -4.77
N LEU A 59 -5.37 14.23 -3.66
CA LEU A 59 -6.74 13.75 -3.70
C LEU A 59 -7.68 14.81 -4.28
N ASN A 60 -7.49 16.10 -3.95
CA ASN A 60 -8.28 17.19 -4.52
C ASN A 60 -8.03 17.38 -6.02
N GLU A 61 -6.85 17.04 -6.53
CA GLU A 61 -6.53 17.07 -7.96
C GLU A 61 -7.26 15.94 -8.73
N VAL A 62 -7.32 14.75 -8.14
CA VAL A 62 -7.91 13.55 -8.77
C VAL A 62 -9.43 13.52 -8.64
N PHE A 63 -9.98 13.91 -7.49
CA PHE A 63 -11.40 13.81 -7.20
C PHE A 63 -12.05 15.19 -7.09
N HIS A 64 -13.21 15.38 -7.71
CA HIS A 64 -14.01 16.61 -7.57
C HIS A 64 -14.37 16.92 -6.11
N SER A 65 -14.60 15.88 -5.30
CA SER A 65 -14.76 15.99 -3.85
C SER A 65 -14.26 14.71 -3.17
N PRO A 66 -13.06 14.71 -2.57
CA PRO A 66 -12.51 13.52 -1.90
C PRO A 66 -13.38 13.05 -0.74
N THR A 67 -14.01 13.98 -0.02
CA THR A 67 -14.89 13.66 1.10
C THR A 67 -16.12 12.89 0.63
N VAL A 68 -16.80 13.37 -0.41
CA VAL A 68 -17.97 12.70 -0.97
C VAL A 68 -17.59 11.34 -1.56
N PHE A 69 -16.47 11.26 -2.29
CA PHE A 69 -15.98 10.00 -2.82
C PHE A 69 -15.72 8.97 -1.70
N ARG A 70 -15.03 9.36 -0.62
CA ARG A 70 -14.76 8.48 0.52
C ARG A 70 -16.04 8.00 1.21
N MET A 71 -17.03 8.88 1.37
CA MET A 71 -18.32 8.53 1.97
C MET A 71 -19.06 7.52 1.11
N ASN A 72 -19.20 7.80 -0.19
CA ASN A 72 -19.88 6.90 -1.14
C ASN A 72 -19.15 5.57 -1.27
N TYR A 73 -17.81 5.59 -1.28
CA TYR A 73 -17.00 4.37 -1.36
C TYR A 73 -17.15 3.52 -0.08
N ALA A 74 -17.21 4.14 1.11
CA ALA A 74 -17.44 3.41 2.36
C ALA A 74 -18.86 2.83 2.48
N GLU A 75 -19.85 3.48 1.88
CA GLU A 75 -21.21 2.95 1.74
C GLU A 75 -21.23 1.76 0.77
N MET A 76 -20.59 1.91 -0.39
CA MET A 76 -20.40 0.83 -1.36
C MET A 76 -19.69 -0.38 -0.73
N GLU A 77 -18.62 -0.19 0.05
CA GLU A 77 -17.95 -1.31 0.75
C GLU A 77 -18.84 -2.09 1.73
N ARG A 78 -19.94 -1.50 2.21
CA ARG A 78 -20.85 -2.13 3.16
C ARG A 78 -22.04 -2.79 2.49
N GLU A 79 -22.58 -2.16 1.46
CA GLU A 79 -23.86 -2.54 0.88
C GLU A 79 -23.70 -3.17 -0.50
N PHE A 80 -22.66 -2.83 -1.26
CA PHE A 80 -22.54 -3.30 -2.64
C PHE A 80 -22.24 -4.78 -2.70
N MET A 81 -23.09 -5.49 -3.46
CA MET A 81 -23.01 -6.93 -3.62
C MET A 81 -23.06 -7.30 -5.10
N VAL A 82 -22.18 -8.20 -5.50
CA VAL A 82 -22.01 -8.72 -6.84
C VAL A 82 -22.33 -10.20 -6.82
N PHE A 83 -23.37 -10.60 -7.55
CA PHE A 83 -23.69 -12.01 -7.75
C PHE A 83 -23.02 -12.51 -9.03
N VAL A 84 -22.20 -13.54 -8.90
CA VAL A 84 -21.52 -14.17 -10.04
C VAL A 84 -22.33 -15.38 -10.50
N TYR A 85 -22.75 -15.40 -11.76
CA TYR A 85 -23.50 -16.52 -12.30
C TYR A 85 -22.63 -17.78 -12.35
N GLN A 86 -23.00 -18.79 -11.55
CA GLN A 86 -22.32 -20.09 -11.51
C GLN A 86 -22.75 -20.95 -12.71
N ASP A 87 -22.08 -20.80 -13.86
CA ASP A 87 -22.21 -21.79 -14.94
C ASP A 87 -21.56 -23.12 -14.53
N ARG A 88 -22.15 -24.25 -14.96
CA ARG A 88 -21.85 -25.63 -14.54
C ARG A 88 -20.43 -26.13 -14.90
N ASN A 89 -19.56 -25.27 -15.44
CA ASN A 89 -18.17 -25.60 -15.81
C ASN A 89 -17.11 -24.60 -15.29
N ILE A 90 -17.46 -23.57 -14.52
CA ILE A 90 -16.52 -22.51 -14.09
C ILE A 90 -15.39 -23.04 -13.17
N THR A 91 -15.66 -24.12 -12.42
CA THR A 91 -14.69 -24.75 -11.52
C THR A 91 -13.49 -25.34 -12.27
N LYS A 92 -13.62 -25.71 -13.55
CA LYS A 92 -12.53 -26.39 -14.29
C LYS A 92 -11.43 -25.45 -14.76
N TYR A 93 -11.70 -24.15 -14.85
CA TYR A 93 -10.76 -23.17 -15.42
C TYR A 93 -10.09 -22.30 -14.37
N SER A 94 -10.64 -22.27 -13.16
CA SER A 94 -9.97 -21.64 -12.00
C SER A 94 -8.67 -22.37 -11.63
N ASP A 95 -8.57 -23.65 -12.02
CA ASP A 95 -7.41 -24.51 -11.78
C ASP A 95 -6.47 -24.61 -13.00
N LEU A 96 -6.80 -23.95 -14.12
CA LEU A 96 -5.93 -23.99 -15.30
C LEU A 96 -4.74 -23.06 -15.03
N PRO A 97 -3.50 -23.56 -15.03
CA PRO A 97 -2.33 -22.72 -14.76
C PRO A 97 -2.29 -21.59 -15.78
N SER A 98 -2.37 -20.35 -15.30
CA SER A 98 -2.37 -19.17 -16.13
C SER A 98 -1.06 -19.10 -16.90
N LYS A 99 -1.14 -19.42 -18.18
CA LYS A 99 0.03 -19.45 -19.04
C LYS A 99 0.28 -18.02 -19.50
N HIS A 100 1.06 -17.27 -18.71
CA HIS A 100 1.73 -15.96 -18.91
C HIS A 100 1.71 -15.34 -20.32
N ASN A 101 0.54 -15.17 -20.92
CA ASN A 101 0.34 -14.49 -22.19
C ASN A 101 -0.39 -13.20 -21.84
N SER A 102 0.38 -12.13 -21.70
CA SER A 102 0.04 -10.81 -21.13
C SER A 102 -1.13 -10.03 -21.72
N LYS A 103 -1.93 -10.65 -22.60
CA LYS A 103 -3.01 -9.99 -23.32
C LYS A 103 -4.32 -9.90 -22.53
N TYR A 104 -4.52 -10.74 -21.51
CA TYR A 104 -5.74 -10.80 -20.71
C TYR A 104 -5.46 -10.82 -19.19
N GLU A 105 -4.27 -10.39 -18.76
CA GLU A 105 -3.88 -10.35 -17.35
C GLU A 105 -4.83 -9.47 -16.51
N SER A 106 -5.32 -8.37 -17.07
CA SER A 106 -6.27 -7.49 -16.36
C SER A 106 -7.61 -8.17 -16.07
N GLU A 107 -8.04 -9.09 -16.94
CA GLU A 107 -9.32 -9.79 -16.82
C GLU A 107 -9.23 -10.91 -15.78
N GLU A 108 -8.15 -11.68 -15.84
CA GLU A 108 -7.84 -12.71 -14.85
C GLU A 108 -7.62 -12.08 -13.46
N TYR A 109 -6.90 -10.96 -13.40
CA TYR A 109 -6.66 -10.20 -12.17
C TYR A 109 -7.95 -9.65 -11.58
N PHE A 110 -8.84 -9.09 -12.42
CA PHE A 110 -10.16 -8.64 -11.97
C PHE A 110 -10.98 -9.77 -11.35
N PHE A 111 -11.04 -10.92 -12.02
CA PHE A 111 -11.82 -12.05 -11.53
C PHE A 111 -11.24 -12.67 -10.25
N SER A 112 -9.91 -12.74 -10.17
CA SER A 112 -9.20 -13.17 -8.95
C SER A 112 -9.51 -12.23 -7.78
N ASN A 113 -9.41 -10.92 -7.99
CA ASN A 113 -9.73 -9.93 -6.97
C ASN A 113 -11.20 -9.97 -6.57
N LEU A 114 -12.13 -10.08 -7.53
CA LEU A 114 -13.56 -10.16 -7.25
C LEU A 114 -13.89 -11.38 -6.38
N LYS A 115 -13.31 -12.54 -6.70
CA LYS A 115 -13.46 -13.77 -5.90
C LYS A 115 -12.93 -13.65 -4.47
N MET A 116 -11.86 -12.88 -4.28
CA MET A 116 -11.26 -12.64 -2.97
C MET A 116 -11.89 -11.45 -2.23
N SER A 117 -12.75 -10.70 -2.89
CA SER A 117 -13.34 -9.48 -2.35
C SER A 117 -14.57 -9.76 -1.47
N PRO A 118 -14.89 -8.86 -0.53
CA PRO A 118 -16.11 -8.96 0.28
C PRO A 118 -17.39 -8.64 -0.52
N PHE A 119 -17.25 -8.14 -1.76
CA PHE A 119 -18.37 -7.76 -2.60
C PHE A 119 -19.10 -8.96 -3.22
N LEU A 120 -18.58 -10.19 -3.09
CA LEU A 120 -19.21 -11.36 -3.68
C LEU A 120 -20.39 -11.84 -2.82
N THR A 121 -21.55 -12.04 -3.43
CA THR A 121 -22.71 -12.69 -2.78
C THR A 121 -23.15 -13.94 -3.53
N ASP A 122 -23.61 -14.93 -2.78
CA ASP A 122 -24.31 -16.12 -3.29
C ASP A 122 -25.84 -15.93 -3.29
N ASP A 123 -26.35 -14.82 -2.75
CA ASP A 123 -27.77 -14.47 -2.78
C ASP A 123 -28.04 -13.47 -3.90
N ALA A 124 -28.83 -13.89 -4.89
CA ALA A 124 -29.23 -13.05 -6.01
C ALA A 124 -30.20 -11.92 -5.59
N GLU A 125 -30.91 -12.07 -4.47
CA GLU A 125 -31.85 -11.04 -3.99
C GLU A 125 -31.14 -9.86 -3.32
N GLU A 126 -29.97 -10.11 -2.72
CA GLU A 126 -29.13 -9.07 -2.10
C GLU A 126 -28.18 -8.40 -3.11
N ALA A 127 -28.14 -8.91 -4.35
CA ALA A 127 -27.19 -8.48 -5.36
C ALA A 127 -27.59 -7.16 -6.02
N HIS A 128 -26.63 -6.24 -6.08
CA HIS A 128 -26.74 -4.97 -6.79
C HIS A 128 -26.20 -5.06 -8.23
N LEU A 129 -25.32 -6.03 -8.48
CA LEU A 129 -24.70 -6.24 -9.78
C LEU A 129 -24.67 -7.72 -10.12
N PHE A 130 -25.04 -8.05 -11.37
CA PHE A 130 -24.93 -9.41 -11.88
C PHE A 130 -23.73 -9.51 -12.80
N PHE A 131 -22.78 -10.36 -12.43
CA PHE A 131 -21.60 -10.65 -13.23
C PHE A 131 -21.76 -12.00 -13.93
N ILE A 132 -21.81 -11.94 -15.25
CA ILE A 132 -21.84 -13.14 -16.09
C ILE A 132 -20.48 -13.27 -16.75
N PRO A 133 -19.68 -14.29 -16.37
CA PRO A 133 -18.45 -14.58 -17.10
C PRO A 133 -18.84 -15.15 -18.47
N ILE A 134 -18.97 -14.28 -19.48
CA ILE A 134 -19.22 -14.73 -20.85
C ILE A 134 -17.86 -15.12 -21.44
N PHE A 135 -17.69 -16.41 -21.72
CA PHE A 135 -16.59 -16.87 -22.53
C PHE A 135 -17.01 -16.71 -24.00
N SER A 136 -16.29 -15.88 -24.75
CA SER A 136 -16.40 -15.87 -26.21
C SER A 136 -15.73 -17.14 -26.74
N GLN A 137 -16.47 -18.25 -26.69
CA GLN A 137 -16.18 -19.41 -27.52
C GLN A 137 -16.20 -18.93 -28.97
N LYS A 138 -15.05 -19.02 -29.66
CA LYS A 138 -15.02 -18.84 -31.11
C LYS A 138 -16.07 -19.79 -31.71
N MET A 139 -17.10 -19.23 -32.34
CA MET A 139 -17.96 -19.94 -33.30
C MET A 139 -17.09 -20.36 -34.50
N THR A 140 -16.21 -21.33 -34.28
CA THR A 140 -15.43 -21.94 -35.34
C THR A 140 -16.39 -22.89 -36.05
N LYS A 141 -16.89 -22.47 -37.23
CA LYS A 141 -17.45 -23.42 -38.20
C LYS A 141 -16.46 -24.56 -38.32
N LYS A 142 -16.91 -25.75 -37.93
CA LYS A 142 -16.22 -27.04 -37.89
C LYS A 142 -15.28 -27.21 -39.10
N VAL A 143 -14.01 -26.86 -38.95
CA VAL A 143 -12.94 -27.31 -39.85
C VAL A 143 -11.98 -28.12 -38.98
N ARG A 144 -11.96 -29.43 -39.23
CA ARG A 144 -11.05 -30.36 -38.57
C ARG A 144 -9.63 -30.02 -39.02
N ILE A 145 -8.86 -29.35 -38.18
CA ILE A 145 -7.40 -29.39 -38.24
C ILE A 145 -6.93 -29.71 -36.83
N SER A 146 -6.53 -30.96 -36.66
CA SER A 146 -5.72 -31.45 -35.54
C SER A 146 -4.43 -30.63 -35.45
N TYR A 147 -4.04 -30.26 -34.23
CA TYR A 147 -2.80 -29.54 -33.85
C TYR A 147 -2.83 -28.00 -33.76
N LEU A 148 -3.98 -27.37 -33.54
CA LEU A 148 -4.04 -26.01 -33.02
C LEU A 148 -5.03 -25.96 -31.85
N GLU A 149 -4.51 -25.77 -30.63
CA GLU A 149 -5.36 -25.54 -29.46
C GLU A 149 -6.17 -24.25 -29.65
N PRO A 150 -7.52 -24.31 -29.54
CA PRO A 150 -8.36 -23.16 -29.77
C PRO A 150 -8.29 -22.24 -28.55
N TYR A 151 -7.56 -21.14 -28.69
CA TYR A 151 -7.53 -20.07 -27.69
C TYR A 151 -8.96 -19.58 -27.37
N GLU A 152 -9.38 -19.79 -26.12
CA GLU A 152 -10.63 -19.27 -25.55
C GLU A 152 -10.47 -17.77 -25.29
N MET A 153 -11.46 -16.97 -25.71
CA MET A 153 -11.52 -15.54 -25.39
C MET A 153 -12.50 -15.33 -24.24
N VAL A 154 -12.12 -14.54 -23.24
CA VAL A 154 -13.03 -14.12 -22.17
C VAL A 154 -13.54 -12.72 -22.52
N HIS A 155 -14.84 -12.50 -22.44
CA HIS A 155 -15.44 -11.18 -22.61
C HIS A 155 -16.46 -11.00 -21.49
N PHE A 156 -16.24 -10.09 -20.56
CA PHE A 156 -17.20 -9.90 -19.47
C PHE A 156 -18.38 -9.04 -19.91
N ALA A 157 -19.59 -9.45 -19.54
CA ALA A 157 -20.77 -8.59 -19.58
C ALA A 157 -21.17 -8.26 -18.15
N LEU A 158 -21.18 -6.96 -17.86
CA LEU A 158 -21.69 -6.40 -16.62
C LEU A 158 -23.11 -5.91 -16.89
N PHE A 159 -24.07 -6.46 -16.15
CA PHE A 159 -25.44 -5.96 -16.18
C PHE A 159 -25.72 -5.27 -14.86
N VAL A 160 -25.90 -3.95 -14.93
CA VAL A 160 -26.51 -3.16 -13.86
C VAL A 160 -28.01 -3.26 -14.08
N VAL A 161 -28.74 -3.80 -13.10
CA VAL A 161 -30.22 -3.91 -13.14
C VAL A 161 -30.83 -2.69 -12.47
#